data_AF-A0A258D534-F1
#
_entry.id   AF-A0A258D534-F1
#
_cell.length_a   1.000
_cell.length_b   1.000
_cell.length_c   1.000
_cell.angle_alpha   90.00
_cell.angle_beta   90.00
_cell.angle_gamma   90.00
#
_symmetry.space_group_name_H-M   'P 1'
#
loop_
_entity.id
_entity.type
_entity.pdbx_description
1 polymer ?
#
loop_
_entity_poly.entity_id
_entity_poly.type
_entity_poly.pdbx_seq_one_letter_code
_entity_poly.pdbx_strand_id
1 'polypeptide(L)'
;MAHALPHEGVAYEHFRPAGPFASLPLPGNRSSLVWTERTADAPRFLAMDDATLAAEIEAVMGSTLGTVTVDDKLMGFPLRRQMARAFIAPRLALVGDAAHVVHPIAGQGLNLGLKDVAALAEVVIETVRLGLDLGSDEVLARYQNWRRLDTMGMAVMTDGLNRLFSNDVAPVRALRDFGLGLVDRAGPVKAALIRTAAGIAPSGPKLLSGLPL
;
A
#
# COMPACT_ATOMS: atom_id res chain seq x y z
N MET A 1 9.46 15.42 -6.63
CA MET A 1 9.04 16.41 -7.65
C MET A 1 8.51 17.64 -6.94
N ALA A 2 8.65 18.82 -7.53
CA ALA A 2 7.99 20.05 -7.08
C ALA A 2 6.91 20.46 -8.08
N HIS A 3 5.96 21.27 -7.62
CA HIS A 3 4.82 21.72 -8.43
C HIS A 3 4.44 23.17 -8.10
N ALA A 4 3.80 23.86 -9.04
CA ALA A 4 3.52 25.29 -8.91
C ALA A 4 2.41 25.61 -7.89
N LEU A 5 1.37 24.78 -7.82
CA LEU A 5 0.21 24.99 -6.95
C LEU A 5 0.30 24.14 -5.67
N PRO A 6 -0.28 24.58 -4.54
CA PRO A 6 -0.28 23.79 -3.32
C PRO A 6 -1.15 22.53 -3.49
N HIS A 7 -0.65 21.40 -3.00
CA HIS A 7 -1.43 20.15 -2.91
C HIS A 7 -2.35 20.10 -1.68
N GLU A 8 -2.26 21.07 -0.76
CA GLU A 8 -3.10 21.18 0.45
C GLU A 8 -3.12 19.92 1.35
N GLY A 9 -2.07 19.09 1.28
CA GLY A 9 -2.01 17.83 2.04
C GLY A 9 -2.85 16.70 1.42
N VAL A 10 -3.33 16.87 0.19
CA VAL A 10 -4.07 15.87 -0.57
C VAL A 10 -3.09 14.93 -1.27
N ALA A 11 -3.27 13.63 -1.06
CA ALA A 11 -2.65 12.60 -1.87
C ALA A 11 -3.53 12.29 -3.08
N TYR A 12 -2.93 12.23 -4.27
CA TYR A 12 -3.62 11.92 -5.51
C TYR A 12 -3.26 10.53 -5.99
N GLU A 13 -4.25 9.72 -6.36
CA GLU A 13 -4.05 8.40 -6.94
C GLU A 13 -4.85 8.28 -8.25
N HIS A 14 -4.12 8.13 -9.35
CA HIS A 14 -4.66 7.98 -10.70
C HIS A 14 -4.54 6.51 -11.13
N PHE A 15 -5.68 5.86 -11.38
CA PHE A 15 -5.71 4.50 -11.90
C PHE A 15 -5.60 4.52 -13.42
N ARG A 16 -4.50 3.96 -13.95
CA ARG A 16 -4.26 3.86 -15.40
C ARG A 16 -4.20 2.40 -15.84
N PRO A 17 -4.38 2.12 -17.15
CA PRO A 17 -4.25 0.76 -17.69
C PRO A 17 -2.89 0.10 -17.41
N ALA A 18 -1.82 0.89 -17.34
CA ALA A 18 -0.48 0.39 -17.04
C ALA A 18 -0.25 0.08 -15.53
N GLY A 19 -1.05 0.69 -14.66
CA GLY A 19 -0.88 0.64 -13.21
C GLY A 19 -1.19 1.98 -12.56
N PRO A 20 -1.23 2.03 -11.22
CA PRO A 20 -1.50 3.25 -10.47
C PRO A 20 -0.32 4.24 -10.56
N PHE A 21 -0.68 5.51 -10.56
CA PHE A 21 0.22 6.65 -10.41
C PHE A 21 -0.22 7.40 -9.15
N ALA A 22 0.66 7.52 -8.16
CA ALA A 22 0.37 8.13 -6.88
C ALA A 22 1.33 9.31 -6.60
N SER A 23 0.76 10.44 -6.18
CA SER A 23 1.46 11.63 -5.71
C SER A 23 1.16 11.84 -4.24
N LEU A 24 2.17 11.68 -3.38
CA LEU A 24 2.05 11.85 -1.94
C LEU A 24 2.64 13.20 -1.49
N PRO A 25 1.89 14.02 -0.74
CA PRO A 25 2.31 15.36 -0.36
C PRO A 25 3.53 15.32 0.58
N LEU A 26 4.46 16.23 0.36
CA LEU A 26 5.61 16.50 1.22
C LEU A 26 5.57 17.97 1.68
N PRO A 27 6.39 18.39 2.67
CA PRO A 27 6.46 19.79 3.04
C PRO A 27 6.82 20.71 1.86
N GLY A 28 6.08 21.82 1.74
CA GLY A 28 6.16 22.74 0.60
C GLY A 28 5.24 22.31 -0.55
N ASN A 29 5.49 22.83 -1.75
CA ASN A 29 4.80 22.37 -2.96
C ASN A 29 5.60 21.22 -3.60
N ARG A 30 5.78 20.14 -2.84
CA ARG A 30 6.56 18.99 -3.25
C ARG A 30 5.78 17.72 -3.03
N SER A 31 5.99 16.75 -3.90
CA SER A 31 5.38 15.43 -3.77
C SER A 31 6.39 14.32 -3.99
N SER A 32 6.23 13.24 -3.25
CA SER A 32 6.84 11.94 -3.55
C SER A 32 5.99 11.24 -4.60
N LEU A 33 6.63 10.71 -5.64
CA LEU A 33 5.95 10.08 -6.77
C LEU A 33 6.18 8.57 -6.75
N VAL A 34 5.09 7.80 -6.90
CA VAL A 34 5.12 6.36 -7.17
C VAL A 34 4.37 6.11 -8.47
N TRP A 35 5.09 5.69 -9.52
CA TRP A 35 4.52 5.44 -10.84
C TRP A 35 4.71 3.97 -11.22
N THR A 36 3.61 3.23 -11.33
CA THR A 36 3.61 1.87 -11.88
C THR A 36 3.45 1.89 -13.40
N GLU A 37 4.32 1.18 -14.10
CA GLU A 37 4.31 1.09 -15.56
C GLU A 37 4.69 -0.33 -16.03
N ARG A 38 4.36 -0.67 -17.26
CA ARG A 38 4.79 -1.92 -17.89
C ARG A 38 6.31 -2.01 -17.95
N THR A 39 6.84 -3.20 -17.70
CA THR A 39 8.29 -3.47 -17.70
C THR A 39 8.98 -3.06 -19.00
N ALA A 40 8.30 -3.17 -20.13
CA ALA A 40 8.85 -2.77 -21.43
C ALA A 40 8.97 -1.24 -21.60
N ASP A 41 8.12 -0.47 -20.92
CA ASP A 41 8.04 0.98 -21.06
C ASP A 41 8.86 1.72 -19.99
N ALA A 42 9.11 1.10 -18.83
CA ALA A 42 9.88 1.69 -17.74
C ALA A 42 11.28 2.21 -18.16
N PRO A 43 12.09 1.51 -18.99
CA PRO A 43 13.37 2.02 -19.44
C PRO A 43 13.28 3.35 -20.20
N ARG A 44 12.19 3.58 -20.93
CA ARG A 44 11.97 4.84 -21.66
C ARG A 44 11.87 6.01 -20.69
N PHE A 45 11.09 5.87 -19.62
CA PHE A 45 10.91 6.93 -18.62
C PHE A 45 12.18 7.20 -17.81
N LEU A 46 12.93 6.16 -17.47
CA LEU A 46 14.20 6.29 -16.74
C LEU A 46 15.31 6.98 -17.55
N ALA A 47 15.19 6.95 -18.89
CA ALA A 47 16.16 7.56 -19.80
C ALA A 47 15.79 9.00 -20.23
N MET A 48 14.62 9.51 -19.84
CA MET A 48 14.21 10.88 -20.17
C MET A 48 15.07 11.90 -19.45
N ASP A 49 15.26 13.05 -20.09
CA ASP A 49 15.72 14.26 -19.41
C ASP A 49 14.63 14.82 -18.48
N ASP A 50 15.05 15.64 -17.52
CA ASP A 50 14.16 16.14 -16.46
C ASP A 50 13.00 16.99 -17.01
N ALA A 51 13.19 17.72 -18.12
CA ALA A 51 12.16 18.56 -18.70
C ALA A 51 11.09 17.72 -19.41
N THR A 52 11.52 16.74 -20.20
CA THR A 52 10.61 15.78 -20.84
C THR A 52 9.84 14.96 -19.81
N LEU A 53 10.52 14.49 -18.76
CA LEU A 53 9.90 13.74 -17.67
C LEU A 53 8.89 14.59 -16.89
N ALA A 54 9.22 15.85 -16.59
CA ALA A 54 8.31 16.77 -15.92
C ALA A 54 7.00 16.97 -16.70
N ALA A 55 7.10 17.17 -18.02
CA ALA A 55 5.94 17.33 -18.89
C ALA A 55 5.05 16.07 -18.93
N GLU A 56 5.66 14.88 -18.96
CA GLU A 56 4.93 13.61 -18.88
C GLU A 56 4.23 13.43 -17.53
N ILE A 57 4.89 13.75 -16.42
CA ILE A 57 4.31 13.70 -15.07
C ILE A 57 3.13 14.68 -14.95
N GLU A 58 3.28 15.92 -15.44
CA GLU A 58 2.24 16.94 -15.44
C GLU A 58 1.01 16.49 -16.26
N ALA A 59 1.25 15.94 -17.44
CA ALA A 59 0.19 15.41 -18.29
C ALA A 59 -0.56 14.26 -17.61
N VAL A 60 0.14 13.37 -16.90
CA VAL A 60 -0.47 12.28 -16.13
C VAL A 60 -1.28 12.80 -14.95
N MET A 61 -0.83 13.88 -14.30
CA MET A 61 -1.54 14.53 -13.19
C MET A 61 -2.72 15.41 -13.62
N GLY A 62 -2.95 15.58 -14.92
CA GLY A 62 -4.02 16.42 -15.46
C GLY A 62 -3.89 17.89 -15.07
N SER A 63 -2.67 18.40 -14.90
CA SER A 63 -2.36 19.78 -14.50
C SER A 63 -2.98 20.25 -13.16
N THR A 64 -3.46 19.33 -12.32
CA THR A 64 -4.13 19.64 -11.03
C THR A 64 -3.25 20.45 -10.08
N LEU A 65 -1.94 20.21 -10.08
CA LEU A 65 -0.95 20.93 -9.25
C LEU A 65 -0.14 21.96 -10.06
N GLY A 66 -0.58 22.29 -11.28
CA GLY A 66 0.12 23.18 -12.20
C GLY A 66 1.43 22.59 -12.71
N THR A 67 2.36 23.48 -13.09
CA THR A 67 3.64 23.11 -13.69
C THR A 67 4.48 22.26 -12.73
N VAL A 68 5.00 21.14 -13.24
CA VAL A 68 5.83 20.20 -12.48
C VAL A 68 7.32 20.42 -12.78
N THR A 69 8.17 20.23 -11.79
CA THR A 69 9.63 20.10 -11.95
C THR A 69 10.14 18.85 -11.25
N VAL A 70 11.17 18.23 -11.84
CA VAL A 70 11.81 17.04 -11.29
C VAL A 70 12.98 17.47 -10.41
N ASP A 71 12.85 17.28 -9.10
CA ASP A 71 13.92 17.59 -8.13
C ASP A 71 14.98 16.49 -8.06
N ASP A 72 14.55 15.23 -8.25
CA ASP A 72 15.37 14.03 -8.07
C ASP A 72 15.16 13.10 -9.27
N LYS A 73 16.24 12.43 -9.71
CA LYS A 73 16.18 11.47 -10.80
C LYS A 73 15.23 10.31 -10.49
N LEU A 74 14.48 9.88 -11.51
CA LEU A 74 13.60 8.72 -11.40
C LEU A 74 14.42 7.45 -11.15
N MET A 75 13.96 6.65 -10.18
CA MET A 75 14.53 5.32 -9.90
C MET A 75 13.50 4.24 -10.26
N GLY A 76 13.98 3.17 -10.89
CA GLY A 76 13.14 2.06 -11.33
C GLY A 76 13.42 0.80 -10.52
N PHE A 77 12.37 0.18 -10.00
CA PHE A 77 12.45 -1.08 -9.27
C PHE A 77 11.45 -2.08 -9.86
N PRO A 78 11.84 -3.34 -10.12
CA PRO A 78 10.91 -4.33 -10.62
C PRO A 78 9.89 -4.69 -9.53
N LEU A 79 8.61 -4.49 -9.83
CA LEU A 79 7.53 -4.88 -8.91
C LEU A 79 7.35 -6.39 -8.95
N ARG A 80 7.55 -7.03 -7.79
CA ARG A 80 7.34 -8.47 -7.62
C ARG A 80 6.28 -8.66 -6.56
N ARG A 81 5.31 -9.56 -6.82
CA ARG A 81 4.46 -10.11 -5.78
C ARG A 81 5.08 -11.41 -5.32
N GLN A 82 5.48 -11.48 -4.06
CA GLN A 82 6.02 -12.67 -3.44
C GLN A 82 5.30 -12.91 -2.13
N MET A 83 5.01 -14.18 -1.85
CA MET A 83 4.35 -14.59 -0.62
C MET A 83 5.03 -15.88 -0.17
N ALA A 84 5.57 -15.88 1.04
CA ALA A 84 6.14 -17.08 1.63
C ALA A 84 5.02 -18.12 1.81
N ARG A 85 5.30 -19.37 1.42
CA ARG A 85 4.32 -20.46 1.61
C ARG A 85 4.07 -20.74 3.08
N ALA A 86 5.06 -20.57 3.93
CA ALA A 86 4.94 -20.64 5.39
C ALA A 86 5.65 -19.44 5.98
N PHE A 87 5.04 -18.81 6.98
CA PHE A 87 5.62 -17.65 7.67
C PHE A 87 6.47 -18.10 8.86
N ILE A 88 6.48 -19.40 9.14
CA ILE A 88 7.20 -20.02 10.26
C ILE A 88 7.88 -21.30 9.81
N ALA A 89 8.92 -21.67 10.54
CA ALA A 89 9.55 -23.00 10.55
C ALA A 89 10.00 -23.30 11.99
N PRO A 90 10.55 -24.48 12.31
CA PRO A 90 11.00 -24.79 13.68
C PRO A 90 11.92 -23.68 14.21
N ARG A 91 11.45 -22.97 15.24
CA ARG A 91 12.15 -21.85 15.88
C ARG A 91 12.49 -20.66 14.95
N LEU A 92 11.75 -20.49 13.85
CA LEU A 92 11.94 -19.42 12.87
C LEU A 92 10.60 -18.73 12.56
N ALA A 93 10.59 -17.40 12.52
CA ALA A 93 9.47 -16.61 12.00
C ALA A 93 9.98 -15.63 10.93
N LEU A 94 9.25 -15.50 9.84
CA LEU A 94 9.48 -14.53 8.77
C LEU A 94 8.55 -13.33 8.98
N VAL A 95 9.06 -12.11 8.82
CA VAL A 95 8.30 -10.85 8.96
C VAL A 95 8.65 -9.89 7.83
N GLY A 96 7.72 -8.99 7.48
CA GLY A 96 7.91 -7.99 6.43
C GLY A 96 8.25 -8.62 5.07
N ASP A 97 9.20 -8.03 4.34
CA ASP A 97 9.61 -8.47 3.01
C ASP A 97 10.11 -9.92 2.95
N ALA A 98 10.55 -10.50 4.09
CA ALA A 98 10.91 -11.91 4.17
C ALA A 98 9.68 -12.84 4.12
N ALA A 99 8.53 -12.37 4.58
CA ALA A 99 7.26 -13.10 4.57
C ALA A 99 6.40 -12.76 3.34
N HIS A 100 6.34 -11.49 2.95
CA HIS A 100 5.50 -11.03 1.85
C HIS A 100 6.05 -9.76 1.20
N VAL A 101 5.89 -9.70 -0.12
CA VAL A 101 6.10 -8.51 -0.95
C VAL A 101 4.82 -8.31 -1.74
N VAL A 102 4.08 -7.26 -1.43
CA VAL A 102 2.79 -6.92 -2.06
C VAL A 102 2.98 -5.87 -3.15
N HIS A 103 2.01 -5.76 -4.06
CA HIS A 103 2.01 -4.68 -5.05
C HIS A 103 1.95 -3.33 -4.30
N PRO A 104 2.75 -2.32 -4.66
CA PRO A 104 2.91 -1.07 -3.91
C PRO A 104 1.70 -0.12 -3.94
N ILE A 105 0.48 -0.63 -4.13
CA ILE A 105 -0.74 0.20 -4.03
C ILE A 105 -0.74 0.82 -2.62
N ALA A 106 -0.66 2.15 -2.55
CA ALA A 106 -0.70 2.96 -1.33
C ALA A 106 0.38 2.69 -0.25
N GLY A 107 1.61 2.25 -0.60
CA GLY A 107 2.71 2.16 0.38
C GLY A 107 2.48 1.14 1.51
N GLN A 108 1.66 0.12 1.27
CA GLN A 108 1.18 -0.81 2.31
C GLN A 108 2.23 -1.81 2.80
N GLY A 109 3.37 -1.99 2.10
CA GLY A 109 4.40 -2.96 2.49
C GLY A 109 4.96 -2.72 3.89
N LEU A 110 5.33 -1.47 4.20
CA LEU A 110 5.78 -1.09 5.54
C LEU A 110 4.69 -1.33 6.59
N ASN A 111 3.44 -0.97 6.30
CA ASN A 111 2.32 -1.17 7.21
C ASN A 111 2.08 -2.66 7.50
N LEU A 112 2.22 -3.53 6.51
CA LEU A 112 2.11 -4.97 6.69
C LEU A 112 3.28 -5.52 7.52
N GLY A 113 4.51 -5.06 7.29
CA GLY A 113 5.68 -5.44 8.10
C GLY A 113 5.57 -5.00 9.55
N LEU A 114 5.09 -3.77 9.80
CA LEU A 114 4.83 -3.28 11.17
C LEU A 114 3.75 -4.11 11.87
N LYS A 115 2.71 -4.54 11.13
CA LYS A 115 1.70 -5.45 11.65
C LYS A 115 2.27 -6.83 12.01
N ASP A 116 3.20 -7.35 11.21
CA ASP A 116 3.89 -8.61 11.53
C ASP A 116 4.70 -8.49 12.82
N VAL A 117 5.49 -7.43 12.96
CA VAL A 117 6.31 -7.19 14.16
C VAL A 117 5.42 -7.04 15.38
N ALA A 118 4.34 -6.28 15.29
CA ALA A 118 3.41 -6.08 16.40
C ALA A 118 2.75 -7.40 16.84
N ALA A 119 2.29 -8.23 15.90
CA ALA A 119 1.69 -9.51 16.20
C ALA A 119 2.70 -10.51 16.79
N LEU A 120 3.90 -10.59 16.21
CA LEU A 120 4.94 -11.49 16.68
C LEU A 120 5.42 -11.09 18.09
N ALA A 121 5.59 -9.79 18.35
CA ALA A 121 5.96 -9.28 19.66
C ALA A 121 4.91 -9.64 20.72
N GLU A 122 3.62 -9.50 20.40
CA GLU A 122 2.54 -9.87 21.31
C GLU A 122 2.55 -11.37 21.64
N VAL A 123 2.65 -12.22 20.61
CA VAL A 123 2.74 -13.68 20.78
C VAL A 123 3.94 -14.07 21.63
N VAL A 124 5.12 -13.48 21.36
CA VAL A 124 6.35 -13.75 22.11
C VAL A 124 6.21 -13.33 23.57
N ILE A 125 5.75 -12.12 23.86
CA ILE A 125 5.65 -11.59 25.22
C ILE A 125 4.64 -12.38 26.06
N GLU A 126 3.47 -12.71 25.51
CA GLU A 126 2.48 -13.55 26.19
C GLU A 126 3.03 -14.94 26.51
N THR A 127 3.81 -15.52 25.58
CA THR A 127 4.43 -16.83 25.77
C THR A 127 5.48 -16.82 26.88
N VAL A 128 6.33 -15.78 26.94
CA VAL A 128 7.30 -15.60 28.03
C VAL A 128 6.59 -15.51 29.38
N ARG A 129 5.49 -14.76 29.47
CA ARG A 129 4.72 -14.59 30.72
C ARG A 129 4.13 -15.91 31.24
N LEU A 130 3.82 -16.83 30.34
CA LEU A 130 3.31 -18.17 30.68
C LEU A 130 4.44 -19.19 30.93
N GLY A 131 5.72 -18.81 30.75
CA GLY A 131 6.85 -19.71 30.91
C GLY A 131 6.96 -20.81 29.85
N LEU A 132 6.37 -20.58 28.66
CA LEU A 132 6.36 -21.54 27.56
C LEU A 132 7.57 -21.36 26.62
N ASP A 133 7.88 -22.37 25.80
CA ASP A 133 8.95 -22.27 24.78
C ASP A 133 8.53 -21.37 23.61
N LEU A 134 9.23 -20.24 23.49
CA LEU A 134 9.08 -19.24 22.42
C LEU A 134 9.21 -19.81 21.01
N GLY A 135 10.06 -20.81 20.84
CA GLY A 135 10.35 -21.41 19.53
C GLY A 135 9.45 -22.58 19.19
N SER A 136 8.48 -22.92 20.05
CA SER A 136 7.58 -24.05 19.81
C SER A 136 6.66 -23.79 18.62
N ASP A 137 6.37 -24.86 17.87
CA ASP A 137 5.53 -24.78 16.67
C ASP A 137 4.13 -24.26 17.00
N GLU A 138 3.60 -24.56 18.19
CA GLU A 138 2.28 -24.08 18.64
C GLU A 138 2.26 -22.56 18.82
N VAL A 139 3.29 -21.99 19.45
CA VAL A 139 3.42 -20.54 19.64
C VAL A 139 3.57 -19.84 18.30
N LEU A 140 4.46 -20.33 17.43
CA LEU A 140 4.68 -19.75 16.12
C LEU A 140 3.46 -19.91 15.20
N ALA A 141 2.68 -20.99 15.35
CA ALA A 141 1.42 -21.17 14.63
C ALA A 141 0.38 -20.10 14.98
N ARG A 142 0.34 -19.61 16.22
CA ARG A 142 -0.52 -18.46 16.61
C ARG A 142 -0.16 -17.22 15.79
N TYR A 143 1.12 -16.90 15.67
CA TYR A 143 1.60 -15.79 14.82
C TYR A 143 1.20 -15.99 13.35
N GLN A 144 1.50 -17.16 12.77
CA GLN A 144 1.19 -17.45 11.38
C GLN A 144 -0.32 -17.35 11.08
N ASN A 145 -1.18 -17.90 11.94
CA ASN A 145 -2.63 -17.88 11.75
C ASN A 145 -3.19 -16.46 11.80
N TRP A 146 -2.69 -15.63 12.72
CA TRP A 146 -3.07 -14.22 12.79
C TRP A 146 -2.69 -13.48 11.50
N ARG A 147 -1.45 -13.64 11.03
CA ARG A 147 -0.97 -12.90 9.85
C ARG A 147 -1.54 -13.41 8.54
N ARG A 148 -1.77 -14.72 8.38
CA ARG A 148 -2.33 -15.28 7.14
C ARG A 148 -3.75 -14.78 6.89
N LEU A 149 -4.60 -14.70 7.90
CA LEU A 149 -5.96 -14.20 7.76
C LEU A 149 -5.97 -12.71 7.35
N ASP A 150 -5.14 -11.90 8.00
CA ASP A 150 -4.97 -10.48 7.66
C ASP A 150 -4.42 -10.27 6.25
N THR A 151 -3.38 -11.02 5.88
CA THR A 151 -2.67 -10.86 4.60
C THR A 151 -3.53 -11.35 3.43
N MET A 152 -4.29 -12.44 3.60
CA MET A 152 -5.25 -12.90 2.60
C MET A 152 -6.40 -11.91 2.42
N GLY A 153 -6.95 -11.36 3.51
CA GLY A 153 -8.00 -10.34 3.44
C GLY A 153 -7.54 -9.09 2.70
N MET A 154 -6.34 -8.60 3.00
CA MET A 154 -5.74 -7.46 2.31
C MET A 154 -5.49 -7.76 0.83
N ALA A 155 -4.89 -8.91 0.50
CA ALA A 155 -4.61 -9.29 -0.89
C ALA A 155 -5.90 -9.37 -1.74
N VAL A 156 -6.97 -9.99 -1.21
CA VAL A 156 -8.27 -10.05 -1.89
C VAL A 156 -8.86 -8.65 -2.11
N MET A 157 -8.77 -7.78 -1.12
CA MET A 157 -9.27 -6.41 -1.23
C MET A 157 -8.48 -5.61 -2.28
N THR A 158 -7.14 -5.71 -2.25
CA THR A 158 -6.28 -4.91 -3.14
C THR A 158 -6.39 -5.39 -4.59
N ASP A 159 -6.43 -6.70 -4.82
CA ASP A 159 -6.68 -7.26 -6.17
C ASP A 159 -8.10 -6.93 -6.65
N GLY A 160 -9.10 -6.90 -5.76
CA GLY A 160 -10.47 -6.48 -6.05
C GLY A 160 -10.57 -5.02 -6.46
N LEU A 161 -9.93 -4.11 -5.72
CA LEU A 161 -9.85 -2.69 -6.05
C LEU A 161 -9.10 -2.48 -7.37
N ASN A 162 -7.91 -3.05 -7.51
CA ASN A 162 -7.15 -2.94 -8.76
C ASN A 162 -7.97 -3.42 -9.97
N ARG A 163 -8.67 -4.56 -9.85
CA ARG A 163 -9.51 -5.08 -10.93
C ARG A 163 -10.76 -4.23 -11.20
N LEU A 164 -11.33 -3.58 -10.18
CA LEU A 164 -12.48 -2.69 -10.34
C LEU A 164 -12.08 -1.37 -11.01
N PHE A 165 -10.90 -0.85 -10.67
CA PHE A 165 -10.44 0.46 -11.12
C PHE A 165 -9.63 0.42 -12.43
N SER A 166 -8.97 -0.70 -12.74
CA SER A 166 -8.18 -0.88 -13.98
C SER A 166 -8.98 -1.44 -15.17
N ASN A 167 -10.31 -1.57 -15.06
CA ASN A 167 -11.15 -2.19 -16.09
C ASN A 167 -11.94 -1.13 -16.88
N ASP A 168 -11.77 -1.10 -18.20
CA ASP A 168 -12.33 -0.07 -19.10
C ASP A 168 -13.69 -0.42 -19.73
N VAL A 169 -14.30 -1.52 -19.30
CA VAL A 169 -15.59 -2.01 -19.82
C VAL A 169 -16.72 -1.06 -19.37
N ALA A 170 -17.45 -0.49 -20.33
CA ALA A 170 -18.37 0.64 -20.11
C ALA A 170 -19.43 0.45 -18.99
N PRO A 171 -20.06 -0.72 -18.79
CA PRO A 171 -20.95 -0.97 -17.65
C PRO A 171 -20.26 -0.92 -16.28
N VAL A 172 -19.02 -1.39 -16.18
CA VAL A 172 -18.25 -1.42 -14.92
C VAL A 172 -17.82 -0.01 -14.54
N ARG A 173 -17.42 0.81 -15.52
CA ARG A 173 -17.11 2.23 -15.34
C ARG A 173 -18.32 3.02 -14.84
N ALA A 174 -19.50 2.84 -15.43
CA ALA A 174 -20.72 3.51 -14.99
C ALA A 174 -21.11 3.12 -13.55
N LEU A 175 -21.00 1.83 -13.20
CA LEU A 175 -21.26 1.34 -11.84
C LEU A 175 -20.25 1.90 -10.82
N ARG A 176 -18.97 2.00 -11.21
CA ARG A 176 -17.89 2.59 -10.39
C ARG A 176 -18.15 4.07 -10.13
N ASP A 177 -18.42 4.84 -11.17
CA ASP A 177 -18.58 6.29 -11.06
C ASP A 177 -19.85 6.65 -10.27
N PHE A 178 -20.94 5.87 -10.43
CA PHE A 178 -22.15 5.99 -9.62
C PHE A 178 -21.94 5.53 -8.16
N GLY A 179 -21.20 4.44 -7.95
CA GLY A 179 -20.86 3.91 -6.63
C GLY A 179 -19.98 4.85 -5.81
N LEU A 180 -18.98 5.48 -6.43
CA LEU A 180 -18.13 6.50 -5.79
C LEU A 180 -18.93 7.73 -5.37
N GLY A 181 -19.86 8.19 -6.22
CA GLY A 181 -20.76 9.30 -5.89
C GLY A 181 -21.69 9.01 -4.70
N LEU A 182 -22.10 7.75 -4.51
CA LEU A 182 -22.88 7.32 -3.34
C LEU A 182 -22.02 7.17 -2.08
N VAL A 183 -20.81 6.61 -2.21
CA VAL A 183 -19.87 6.45 -1.09
C VAL A 183 -19.41 7.80 -0.54
N ASP A 184 -19.17 8.79 -1.41
CA ASP A 184 -18.76 10.13 -0.98
C ASP A 184 -19.85 10.84 -0.16
N ARG A 185 -21.14 10.51 -0.43
CA ARG A 185 -22.29 11.03 0.33
C ARG A 185 -22.63 10.20 1.58
N ALA A 186 -22.09 9.00 1.71
CA ALA A 186 -22.33 8.09 2.83
C ALA A 186 -21.17 8.15 3.84
N GLY A 187 -21.20 9.14 4.73
CA GLY A 187 -20.16 9.39 5.75
C GLY A 187 -19.65 8.15 6.52
N PRO A 188 -20.51 7.24 7.01
CA PRO A 188 -20.07 6.03 7.71
C PRO A 188 -19.29 5.04 6.82
N VAL A 189 -19.68 4.92 5.55
CA VAL A 189 -19.03 4.04 4.56
C VAL A 189 -17.66 4.59 4.16
N LYS A 190 -17.60 5.90 3.88
CA LYS A 190 -16.34 6.61 3.62
C LYS A 190 -15.37 6.47 4.80
N ALA A 191 -15.86 6.66 6.03
CA ALA A 191 -15.04 6.51 7.23
C ALA A 191 -14.55 5.06 7.44
N ALA A 192 -15.36 4.05 7.11
CA ALA A 192 -14.93 2.66 7.15
C ALA A 192 -13.83 2.37 6.12
N LEU A 193 -14.00 2.83 4.87
CA LEU A 193 -12.98 2.68 3.82
C LEU A 193 -11.67 3.37 4.18
N ILE A 194 -11.73 4.59 4.72
CA ILE A 194 -10.54 5.32 5.18
C ILE A 194 -9.83 4.55 6.31
N ARG A 195 -10.55 4.03 7.30
CA ARG A 195 -9.95 3.22 8.37
C ARG A 195 -9.28 1.96 7.84
N THR A 196 -9.92 1.28 6.89
CA THR A 196 -9.36 0.09 6.25
C THR A 196 -8.12 0.43 5.42
N ALA A 197 -8.13 1.52 4.64
CA ALA A 197 -6.98 1.99 3.86
C ALA A 197 -5.81 2.44 4.75
N ALA A 198 -6.11 3.07 5.88
CA ALA A 198 -5.15 3.40 6.93
C ALA A 198 -4.66 2.17 7.72
N GLY A 199 -5.26 1.00 7.50
CA GLY A 199 -4.89 -0.26 8.16
C GLY A 199 -5.35 -0.38 9.61
N ILE A 200 -6.27 0.48 10.07
CA ILE A 200 -6.81 0.52 11.45
C ILE A 200 -8.05 -0.38 11.52
N ALA A 201 -7.84 -1.67 11.79
CA ALA A 201 -8.93 -2.62 12.04
C ALA A 201 -9.01 -2.97 13.55
N PRO A 202 -10.21 -3.12 14.12
CA PRO A 202 -10.40 -3.33 15.57
C PRO A 202 -9.88 -4.68 16.12
N SER A 203 -9.43 -5.60 15.26
CA SER A 203 -8.87 -6.91 15.64
C SER A 203 -7.34 -6.99 15.47
N GLY A 204 -6.65 -5.85 15.46
CA GLY A 204 -5.20 -5.77 15.30
C GLY A 204 -4.42 -5.99 16.62
N PRO A 205 -3.10 -6.23 16.56
CA PRO A 205 -2.24 -6.33 17.73
C PRO A 205 -2.36 -5.13 18.68
N LYS A 206 -2.22 -5.35 20.00
CA LYS A 206 -2.30 -4.33 21.05
C LYS A 206 -1.40 -3.12 20.75
N LEU A 207 -0.18 -3.38 20.28
CA LEU A 207 0.80 -2.34 19.95
C LEU A 207 0.29 -1.36 18.88
N LEU A 208 -0.49 -1.83 17.90
CA LEU A 208 -1.07 -0.97 16.85
C LEU A 208 -2.27 -0.17 17.35
N SER A 209 -2.82 -0.55 18.50
CA SER A 209 -3.91 0.15 19.17
C SER A 209 -3.41 1.06 20.31
N GLY A 210 -2.09 1.24 20.43
CA GLY A 210 -1.48 2.03 21.51
C GLY A 210 -1.60 1.39 22.90
N LEU A 211 -1.88 0.09 22.95
CA LEU A 211 -1.98 -0.68 24.19
C LEU A 211 -0.63 -1.33 24.52
N PRO A 212 -0.25 -1.42 25.81
CA PRO A 212 0.97 -2.12 26.21
C PRO A 212 0.85 -3.62 25.95
N LEU A 213 1.99 -4.26 25.66
CA LEU A 213 2.13 -5.71 25.52
C LEU A 213 2.32 -6.37 26.88
#